data_AF-A0A1N7LH21-F1
#
_entry.id   AF-A0A1N7LH21-F1
#
_cell.length_a   1.000
_cell.length_b   1.000
_cell.length_c   1.000
_cell.angle_alpha   90.00
_cell.angle_beta   90.00
_cell.angle_gamma   90.00
#
_symmetry.space_group_name_H-M   'P 1'
#
loop_
_entity.id
_entity.type
_entity.pdbx_description
1 polymer ?
#
loop_
_entity_poly.entity_id
_entity_poly.type
_entity_poly.pdbx_seq_one_letter_code
_entity_poly.pdbx_strand_id
1 'polypeptide(L)'
;MRKLLHLCTVLFSTIILFSCDDSDDMMSTDMNMPVQGPDLMAYGLTANNELVAFNANNPKMFTSKTAVTGVVSGEKLMSIDFRPATGELYALSNASKLYIINTSNASARAVSTTAFSPAVSGTIASIDFNPTVDRIRLVSNTGQNLRLHPETGAVAATDMNINGGGTPAVTGVAYTNSKSGASSTVLYDIDMTSGKLFKQDPPNNGTLVEVGSLGTTFTGQAAFDIKYDNGAALLALNNNLHLLDLSTGKATNIGMLQQQIIDLAIPTEPVAYAVDNSNNLQIFNPNSPMPVSKAITGLQTGESILGIDFRPLNGQLYALGSSSRLYTINLGTGAATAVGTSPFATLLAGTDFGFDFNPTVDKIRVVSNTGQNLRLDPVTGGITAADGMLNPGTPMIGAAAYTNNFAGATSTTLFVIDHNTDKLYQQNPPNNGTLVETGSLGINITSANGFDIGSMSQKAYLLATVGTATKVYSINTSTGAATAVSDFPNAVRGFAVGLGF
;
A
#
# COMPACT_ATOMS: atom_id res chain seq x y z
N MET A 1 23.14 47.48 -89.12
CA MET A 1 23.41 47.50 -87.66
C MET A 1 22.15 47.91 -86.93
N ARG A 2 21.93 47.26 -85.77
CA ARG A 2 21.04 47.59 -84.64
C ARG A 2 19.54 47.26 -84.73
N LYS A 3 19.15 46.49 -83.71
CA LYS A 3 17.97 45.67 -83.47
C LYS A 3 16.83 46.45 -82.78
N LEU A 4 15.60 46.10 -83.17
CA LEU A 4 14.32 46.20 -82.45
C LEU A 4 14.30 45.25 -81.23
N LEU A 5 13.42 45.34 -80.21
CA LEU A 5 11.96 45.04 -80.21
C LEU A 5 11.54 45.16 -78.70
N HIS A 6 10.49 45.86 -78.22
CA HIS A 6 9.02 45.72 -78.39
C HIS A 6 8.50 44.31 -78.05
N LEU A 7 7.33 44.07 -77.46
CA LEU A 7 6.30 44.82 -76.73
C LEU A 7 5.32 43.71 -76.24
N CYS A 8 4.72 43.85 -75.06
CA CYS A 8 3.77 42.90 -74.48
C CYS A 8 2.41 42.87 -75.19
N THR A 9 1.75 41.69 -75.18
CA THR A 9 0.28 41.57 -75.02
C THR A 9 -0.10 40.16 -74.57
N VAL A 10 -1.04 40.08 -73.63
CA VAL A 10 -1.57 38.88 -72.97
C VAL A 10 -2.89 38.45 -73.64
N LEU A 11 -3.15 37.14 -73.75
CA LEU A 11 -4.48 36.60 -74.01
C LEU A 11 -4.69 35.30 -73.22
N PHE A 12 -5.88 35.15 -72.64
CA PHE A 12 -6.35 34.06 -71.78
C PHE A 12 -7.04 32.98 -72.62
N SER A 13 -6.86 31.69 -72.29
CA SER A 13 -7.63 30.60 -72.90
C SER A 13 -7.84 29.42 -71.93
N THR A 14 -9.11 29.05 -71.78
CA THR A 14 -9.69 27.92 -71.04
C THR A 14 -9.41 26.55 -71.68
N ILE A 15 -9.17 25.50 -70.88
CA ILE A 15 -8.95 24.12 -71.32
C ILE A 15 -9.99 23.17 -70.67
N ILE A 16 -10.45 22.22 -71.48
CA ILE A 16 -11.50 21.21 -71.26
C ILE A 16 -10.93 20.00 -70.49
N LEU A 17 -11.73 19.43 -69.59
CA LEU A 17 -11.43 18.20 -68.83
C LEU A 17 -11.75 16.94 -69.66
N PHE A 18 -10.79 16.01 -69.73
CA PHE A 18 -11.03 14.60 -70.06
C PHE A 18 -10.65 13.74 -68.84
N SER A 19 -11.57 12.84 -68.49
CA SER A 19 -11.48 11.86 -67.42
C SER A 19 -10.56 10.70 -67.83
N CYS A 20 -9.52 10.44 -67.05
CA CYS A 20 -8.79 9.17 -67.02
C CYS A 20 -8.81 8.63 -65.59
N ASP A 21 -9.20 7.37 -65.49
CA ASP A 21 -9.33 6.56 -64.29
C ASP A 21 -7.93 6.07 -63.89
N ASP A 22 -7.37 6.62 -62.81
CA ASP A 22 -6.18 6.08 -62.15
C ASP A 22 -6.62 5.54 -60.80
N SER A 23 -6.57 4.22 -60.67
CA SER A 23 -6.76 3.49 -59.42
C SER A 23 -5.59 3.79 -58.49
N ASP A 24 -5.67 4.89 -57.76
CA ASP A 24 -4.83 5.16 -56.60
C ASP A 24 -5.25 4.21 -55.48
N ASP A 25 -4.61 3.04 -55.45
CA ASP A 25 -4.42 2.24 -54.25
C ASP A 25 -3.69 3.11 -53.22
N MET A 26 -4.47 3.90 -52.48
CA MET A 26 -4.07 4.54 -51.24
C MET A 26 -3.77 3.42 -50.24
N MET A 27 -2.56 2.88 -50.30
CA MET A 27 -1.94 2.17 -49.20
C MET A 27 -1.97 3.08 -47.99
N SER A 28 -3.01 2.94 -47.15
CA SER A 28 -2.99 3.49 -45.80
C SER A 28 -1.87 2.78 -45.07
N THR A 29 -0.70 3.39 -45.03
CA THR A 29 0.30 3.08 -44.02
C THR A 29 -0.26 3.60 -42.70
N ASP A 30 -1.20 2.84 -42.13
CA ASP A 30 -1.47 2.85 -40.70
C ASP A 30 -0.17 2.37 -40.05
N MET A 31 0.78 3.30 -39.94
CA MET A 31 1.96 3.17 -39.11
C MET A 31 1.41 3.11 -37.69
N ASN A 32 1.03 1.91 -37.28
CA ASN A 32 0.67 1.55 -35.92
C ASN A 32 1.90 1.81 -35.04
N MET A 33 2.13 3.07 -34.72
CA MET A 33 3.12 3.50 -33.75
C MET A 33 2.78 2.74 -32.48
N PRO A 34 3.70 1.94 -31.92
CA PRO A 34 3.40 1.21 -30.70
C PRO A 34 2.93 2.20 -29.65
N VAL A 35 1.72 1.98 -29.12
CA VAL A 35 1.16 2.82 -28.07
C VAL A 35 2.14 2.78 -26.90
N GLN A 36 2.75 3.92 -26.58
CA GLN A 36 3.67 3.99 -25.47
C GLN A 36 2.89 3.85 -24.16
N GLY A 37 3.34 2.93 -23.30
CA GLY A 37 2.75 2.77 -21.97
C GLY A 37 2.97 3.99 -21.07
N PRO A 38 2.21 4.12 -19.96
CA PRO A 38 2.36 5.21 -19.02
C PRO A 38 3.67 5.10 -18.23
N ASP A 39 4.18 6.23 -17.75
CA ASP A 39 5.25 6.25 -16.76
C ASP A 39 4.71 5.74 -15.41
N LEU A 40 4.73 4.43 -15.24
CA LEU A 40 4.12 3.72 -14.13
C LEU A 40 4.98 2.53 -13.74
N MET A 41 5.51 2.56 -12.52
CA MET A 41 6.22 1.43 -11.96
C MET A 41 5.25 0.31 -11.58
N ALA A 42 5.62 -0.92 -11.89
CA ALA A 42 4.93 -2.13 -11.48
C ALA A 42 5.93 -3.20 -11.04
N TYR A 43 5.45 -4.09 -10.18
CA TYR A 43 6.15 -5.30 -9.79
C TYR A 43 5.51 -6.50 -10.50
N GLY A 44 6.31 -7.45 -10.95
CA GLY A 44 5.86 -8.70 -11.54
C GLY A 44 6.38 -9.91 -10.77
N LEU A 45 5.58 -10.96 -10.69
CA LEU A 45 5.98 -12.25 -10.16
C LEU A 45 6.26 -13.21 -11.32
N THR A 46 7.41 -13.88 -11.35
CA THR A 46 7.68 -14.94 -12.34
C THR A 46 7.35 -16.33 -11.78
N ALA A 47 7.14 -17.31 -12.67
CA ALA A 47 6.93 -18.72 -12.29
C ALA A 47 8.11 -19.37 -11.52
N ASN A 48 9.27 -18.71 -11.51
CA ASN A 48 10.46 -19.14 -10.80
C ASN A 48 10.57 -18.54 -9.38
N ASN A 49 9.48 -17.95 -8.85
CA ASN A 49 9.48 -17.18 -7.60
C ASN A 49 10.51 -16.03 -7.67
N GLU A 50 10.54 -15.28 -8.76
CA GLU A 50 11.35 -14.07 -8.85
C GLU A 50 10.43 -12.85 -8.83
N LEU A 51 10.80 -11.83 -8.06
CA LEU A 51 10.18 -10.51 -8.11
C LEU A 51 10.95 -9.67 -9.12
N VAL A 52 10.23 -9.09 -10.07
CA VAL A 52 10.77 -8.15 -11.06
C VAL A 52 10.13 -6.78 -10.85
N ALA A 53 10.88 -5.71 -11.10
CA ALA A 53 10.32 -4.37 -11.19
C ALA A 53 10.55 -3.84 -12.60
N PHE A 54 9.60 -3.10 -13.13
CA PHE A 54 9.70 -2.47 -14.45
C PHE A 54 8.80 -1.23 -14.54
N ASN A 55 9.05 -0.40 -15.54
CA ASN A 55 8.17 0.70 -15.88
C ASN A 55 7.31 0.31 -17.09
N ALA A 56 6.00 0.57 -17.03
CA ALA A 56 5.07 0.26 -18.11
C ALA A 56 5.37 1.04 -19.42
N ASN A 57 6.11 2.15 -19.36
CA ASN A 57 6.59 2.87 -20.55
C ASN A 57 7.77 2.20 -21.25
N ASN A 58 8.43 1.23 -20.60
CA ASN A 58 9.55 0.45 -21.13
C ASN A 58 9.57 -0.98 -20.56
N PRO A 59 8.53 -1.80 -20.84
CA PRO A 59 8.33 -3.10 -20.19
C PRO A 59 9.40 -4.14 -20.56
N LYS A 60 10.15 -3.91 -21.65
CA LYS A 60 11.20 -4.81 -22.14
C LYS A 60 12.44 -4.84 -21.25
N MET A 61 12.59 -3.86 -20.36
CA MET A 61 13.71 -3.80 -19.42
C MET A 61 13.22 -3.84 -17.99
N PHE A 62 13.51 -4.94 -17.30
CA PHE A 62 13.31 -5.00 -15.85
C PHE A 62 14.38 -4.16 -15.15
N THR A 63 13.96 -3.24 -14.30
CA THR A 63 14.85 -2.41 -13.46
C THR A 63 15.43 -3.21 -12.31
N SER A 64 14.76 -4.29 -11.89
CA SER A 64 15.30 -5.31 -10.99
C SER A 64 14.71 -6.67 -11.32
N LYS A 65 15.46 -7.73 -10.99
CA LYS A 65 15.03 -9.12 -11.05
C LYS A 65 15.74 -9.89 -9.95
N THR A 66 14.99 -10.36 -8.97
CA THR A 66 15.56 -10.97 -7.75
C THR A 66 14.73 -12.18 -7.33
N ALA A 67 15.40 -13.29 -7.02
CA ALA A 67 14.73 -14.46 -6.47
C ALA A 67 14.13 -14.13 -5.10
N VAL A 68 12.86 -14.50 -4.88
CA VAL A 68 12.19 -14.32 -3.61
C VAL A 68 12.74 -15.35 -2.61
N THR A 69 13.25 -14.86 -1.48
CA THR A 69 13.79 -15.71 -0.39
C THR A 69 12.80 -15.83 0.76
N GLY A 70 12.99 -16.76 1.68
CA GLY A 70 12.10 -16.94 2.85
C GLY A 70 10.79 -17.69 2.58
N VAL A 71 10.50 -17.99 1.32
CA VAL A 71 9.44 -18.95 0.92
C VAL A 71 9.92 -20.38 1.25
N VAL A 72 9.04 -21.19 1.84
CA VAL A 72 9.37 -22.58 2.21
C VAL A 72 9.74 -23.40 0.96
N SER A 73 10.77 -24.23 1.07
CA SER A 73 11.23 -25.08 -0.04
C SER A 73 10.11 -25.94 -0.62
N GLY A 74 9.95 -25.88 -1.94
CA GLY A 74 8.88 -26.57 -2.68
C GLY A 74 7.60 -25.75 -2.87
N GLU A 75 7.39 -24.66 -2.11
CA GLU A 75 6.27 -23.75 -2.35
C GLU A 75 6.51 -22.88 -3.59
N LYS A 76 5.44 -22.65 -4.34
CA LYS A 76 5.40 -21.76 -5.50
C LYS A 76 4.46 -20.60 -5.20
N LEU A 77 4.93 -19.38 -5.47
CA LEU A 77 4.08 -18.20 -5.42
C LEU A 77 3.16 -18.20 -6.64
N MET A 78 1.92 -17.76 -6.44
CA MET A 78 0.85 -17.80 -7.44
C MET A 78 0.36 -16.42 -7.85
N SER A 79 0.36 -15.46 -6.92
CA SER A 79 -0.21 -14.12 -7.14
C SER A 79 0.38 -13.12 -6.15
N ILE A 80 0.39 -11.84 -6.52
CA ILE A 80 0.87 -10.73 -5.69
C ILE A 80 -0.08 -9.55 -5.75
N ASP A 81 -0.22 -8.82 -4.64
CA ASP A 81 -0.92 -7.53 -4.63
C ASP A 81 -0.46 -6.66 -3.45
N PHE A 82 -0.52 -5.33 -3.61
CA PHE A 82 -0.23 -4.37 -2.55
C PHE A 82 -1.44 -4.14 -1.66
N ARG A 83 -1.27 -4.30 -0.35
CA ARG A 83 -2.29 -3.92 0.64
C ARG A 83 -2.41 -2.40 0.70
N PRO A 84 -3.52 -1.76 0.28
CA PRO A 84 -3.62 -0.29 0.31
C PRO A 84 -3.56 0.30 1.71
N ALA A 85 -3.94 -0.49 2.72
CA ALA A 85 -3.95 -0.05 4.11
C ALA A 85 -2.56 0.05 4.75
N THR A 86 -1.54 -0.63 4.21
CA THR A 86 -0.16 -0.58 4.73
C THR A 86 0.90 -0.27 3.69
N GLY A 87 0.63 -0.50 2.41
CA GLY A 87 1.59 -0.42 1.31
C GLY A 87 2.47 -1.67 1.14
N GLU A 88 2.24 -2.72 1.92
CA GLU A 88 3.04 -3.95 1.86
C GLU A 88 2.63 -4.81 0.66
N LEU A 89 3.61 -5.43 -0.02
CA LEU A 89 3.36 -6.38 -1.10
C LEU A 89 3.10 -7.78 -0.53
N TYR A 90 1.89 -8.29 -0.73
CA TYR A 90 1.51 -9.65 -0.36
C TYR A 90 1.71 -10.61 -1.51
N ALA A 91 1.91 -11.88 -1.20
CA ALA A 91 1.95 -12.97 -2.16
C ALA A 91 1.16 -14.19 -1.66
N LEU A 92 0.44 -14.84 -2.55
CA LEU A 92 -0.20 -16.14 -2.32
C LEU A 92 0.74 -17.28 -2.71
N SER A 93 0.85 -18.34 -1.91
CA SER A 93 1.53 -19.59 -2.30
C SER A 93 0.56 -20.73 -2.56
N ASN A 94 1.00 -21.70 -3.38
CA ASN A 94 0.27 -22.95 -3.67
C ASN A 94 0.09 -23.86 -2.44
N ALA A 95 0.74 -23.54 -1.31
CA ALA A 95 0.52 -24.20 -0.03
C ALA A 95 -0.60 -23.54 0.80
N SER A 96 -1.41 -22.66 0.20
CA SER A 96 -2.48 -21.91 0.89
C SER A 96 -1.95 -21.07 2.05
N LYS A 97 -0.86 -20.32 1.79
CA LYS A 97 -0.28 -19.35 2.72
C LYS A 97 -0.15 -18.01 2.05
N LEU A 98 -0.20 -16.96 2.87
CA LEU A 98 0.18 -15.62 2.48
C LEU A 98 1.59 -15.29 2.96
N TYR A 99 2.33 -14.58 2.12
CA TYR A 99 3.62 -14.01 2.42
C TYR A 99 3.56 -12.49 2.25
N ILE A 100 4.42 -11.77 2.95
CA ILE A 100 4.73 -10.36 2.67
C ILE A 100 6.14 -10.31 2.13
N ILE A 101 6.33 -9.65 0.98
CA ILE A 101 7.61 -9.54 0.27
C ILE A 101 8.13 -8.11 0.45
N ASN A 102 9.36 -8.00 0.94
CA ASN A 102 10.09 -6.74 0.95
C ASN A 102 10.53 -6.39 -0.48
N THR A 103 10.01 -5.28 -1.02
CA THR A 103 10.22 -4.90 -2.42
C THR A 103 11.66 -4.43 -2.74
N SER A 104 12.46 -4.10 -1.73
CA SER A 104 13.86 -3.68 -1.92
C SER A 104 14.84 -4.84 -2.10
N ASN A 105 14.55 -5.99 -1.47
CA ASN A 105 15.50 -7.11 -1.43
C ASN A 105 14.84 -8.49 -1.70
N ALA A 106 13.54 -8.53 -1.99
CA ALA A 106 12.75 -9.73 -2.24
C ALA A 106 12.81 -10.80 -1.12
N SER A 107 13.11 -10.41 0.12
CA SER A 107 12.92 -11.30 1.26
C SER A 107 11.44 -11.38 1.61
N ALA A 108 10.93 -12.60 1.74
CA ALA A 108 9.55 -12.86 2.12
C ALA A 108 9.47 -13.42 3.54
N ARG A 109 8.41 -13.08 4.24
CA ARG A 109 8.00 -13.80 5.45
C ARG A 109 6.58 -14.31 5.33
N ALA A 110 6.29 -15.45 5.95
CA ALA A 110 4.93 -15.93 6.06
C ALA A 110 4.12 -15.01 6.98
N VAL A 111 2.87 -14.72 6.59
CA VAL A 111 1.87 -14.08 7.45
C VAL A 111 1.47 -15.04 8.58
N SER A 112 1.31 -16.32 8.24
CA SER A 112 1.05 -17.41 9.18
C SER A 112 1.80 -18.66 8.73
N THR A 113 2.30 -19.45 9.69
CA THR A 113 2.89 -20.76 9.42
C THR A 113 1.83 -21.82 9.13
N THR A 114 0.59 -21.56 9.54
CA THR A 114 -0.57 -22.42 9.29
C THR A 114 -1.20 -22.06 7.95
N ALA A 115 -1.34 -23.06 7.07
CA ALA A 115 -2.09 -22.91 5.84
C ALA A 115 -3.56 -22.63 6.14
N PHE A 116 -4.18 -21.72 5.37
CA PHE A 116 -5.59 -21.44 5.52
C PHE A 116 -6.46 -22.57 4.98
N SER A 117 -7.71 -22.63 5.45
CA SER A 117 -8.71 -23.62 5.04
C SER A 117 -10.05 -22.93 4.75
N PRO A 118 -10.78 -23.28 3.66
CA PRO A 118 -10.42 -24.28 2.65
C PRO A 118 -9.16 -23.91 1.86
N ALA A 119 -8.39 -24.93 1.46
CA ALA A 119 -7.18 -24.74 0.66
C ALA A 119 -7.50 -24.19 -0.73
N VAL A 120 -6.51 -23.57 -1.38
CA VAL A 120 -6.60 -23.12 -2.77
C VAL A 120 -7.01 -24.29 -3.66
N SER A 121 -8.07 -24.11 -4.45
CA SER A 121 -8.49 -25.09 -5.45
C SER A 121 -8.05 -24.66 -6.85
N GLY A 122 -7.61 -25.62 -7.67
CA GLY A 122 -7.15 -25.35 -9.03
C GLY A 122 -5.65 -25.10 -9.12
N THR A 123 -5.21 -24.72 -10.32
CA THR A 123 -3.79 -24.51 -10.65
C THR A 123 -3.42 -23.04 -10.75
N ILE A 124 -4.41 -22.15 -10.83
CA ILE A 124 -4.25 -20.70 -10.92
C ILE A 124 -5.18 -20.08 -9.89
N ALA A 125 -4.65 -19.13 -9.11
CA ALA A 125 -5.40 -18.32 -8.19
C ALA A 125 -4.79 -16.92 -8.16
N SER A 126 -5.65 -15.90 -8.20
CA SER A 126 -5.29 -14.49 -8.14
C SER A 126 -5.88 -13.88 -6.88
N ILE A 127 -5.10 -13.02 -6.24
CA ILE A 127 -5.49 -12.26 -5.06
C ILE A 127 -5.52 -10.77 -5.39
N ASP A 128 -6.46 -10.05 -4.77
CA ASP A 128 -6.47 -8.59 -4.80
C ASP A 128 -7.12 -8.02 -3.53
N PHE A 129 -6.66 -6.87 -3.07
CA PHE A 129 -7.12 -6.23 -1.86
C PHE A 129 -8.37 -5.39 -2.12
N ASN A 130 -9.45 -5.71 -1.41
CA ASN A 130 -10.60 -4.83 -1.35
C ASN A 130 -10.27 -3.61 -0.46
N PRO A 131 -10.15 -2.39 -1.03
CA PRO A 131 -9.70 -1.21 -0.30
C PRO A 131 -10.74 -0.66 0.69
N THR A 132 -12.01 -1.07 0.57
CA THR A 132 -13.11 -0.56 1.41
C THR A 132 -13.20 -1.30 2.76
N VAL A 133 -12.96 -2.61 2.75
CA VAL A 133 -13.10 -3.48 3.94
C VAL A 133 -11.78 -4.08 4.42
N ASP A 134 -10.69 -3.81 3.70
CA ASP A 134 -9.33 -4.30 4.02
C ASP A 134 -9.30 -5.84 4.18
N ARG A 135 -9.72 -6.51 3.10
CA ARG A 135 -9.71 -7.97 2.97
C ARG A 135 -9.14 -8.34 1.63
N ILE A 136 -8.49 -9.49 1.57
CA ILE A 136 -7.95 -10.04 0.33
C ILE A 136 -9.04 -10.89 -0.30
N ARG A 137 -9.43 -10.57 -1.53
CA ARG A 137 -10.20 -11.48 -2.38
C ARG A 137 -9.24 -12.52 -2.95
N LEU A 138 -9.64 -13.78 -2.96
CA LEU A 138 -8.97 -14.84 -3.70
C LEU A 138 -9.98 -15.46 -4.66
N VAL A 139 -9.65 -15.47 -5.96
CA VAL A 139 -10.42 -16.16 -6.98
C VAL A 139 -9.52 -17.15 -7.70
N SER A 140 -10.01 -18.37 -7.95
CA SER A 140 -9.26 -19.40 -8.67
C SER A 140 -9.90 -19.79 -10.00
N ASN A 141 -9.09 -20.42 -10.87
CA ASN A 141 -9.55 -20.90 -12.17
C ASN A 141 -10.56 -22.06 -12.10
N THR A 142 -10.85 -22.57 -10.91
CA THR A 142 -11.91 -23.55 -10.66
C THR A 142 -13.19 -22.92 -10.09
N GLY A 143 -13.21 -21.59 -10.00
CA GLY A 143 -14.35 -20.82 -9.50
C GLY A 143 -14.40 -20.67 -7.98
N GLN A 144 -13.37 -21.04 -7.24
CA GLN A 144 -13.32 -20.76 -5.80
C GLN A 144 -13.28 -19.25 -5.56
N ASN A 145 -13.99 -18.78 -4.54
CA ASN A 145 -14.13 -17.38 -4.18
C ASN A 145 -14.04 -17.23 -2.65
N LEU A 146 -12.91 -16.71 -2.15
CA LEU A 146 -12.65 -16.55 -0.72
C LEU A 146 -12.36 -15.08 -0.37
N ARG A 147 -12.61 -14.74 0.89
CA ARG A 147 -12.06 -13.54 1.54
C ARG A 147 -11.05 -14.00 2.59
N LEU A 148 -9.84 -13.43 2.59
CA LEU A 148 -8.79 -13.74 3.55
C LEU A 148 -8.49 -12.54 4.46
N HIS A 149 -8.00 -12.84 5.67
CA HIS A 149 -7.50 -11.86 6.62
C HIS A 149 -6.02 -11.53 6.34
N PRO A 150 -5.67 -10.25 6.11
CA PRO A 150 -4.28 -9.88 5.85
C PRO A 150 -3.35 -10.00 7.06
N GLU A 151 -3.87 -9.92 8.29
CA GLU A 151 -3.06 -10.00 9.50
C GLU A 151 -2.84 -11.43 10.00
N THR A 152 -3.79 -12.35 9.74
CA THR A 152 -3.77 -13.73 10.26
C THR A 152 -3.54 -14.78 9.18
N GLY A 153 -3.73 -14.42 7.90
CA GLY A 153 -3.68 -15.33 6.78
C GLY A 153 -4.87 -16.29 6.68
N ALA A 154 -5.81 -16.27 7.63
CA ALA A 154 -6.94 -17.19 7.66
C ALA A 154 -8.06 -16.79 6.68
N VAL A 155 -8.94 -17.73 6.33
CA VAL A 155 -10.17 -17.43 5.58
C VAL A 155 -11.13 -16.67 6.50
N ALA A 156 -11.49 -15.46 6.08
CA ALA A 156 -12.50 -14.62 6.72
C ALA A 156 -13.92 -15.03 6.32
N ALA A 157 -14.10 -15.44 5.06
CA ALA A 157 -15.36 -15.95 4.54
C ALA A 157 -15.16 -16.80 3.28
N THR A 158 -16.05 -17.77 3.11
CA THR A 158 -16.21 -18.52 1.85
C THR A 158 -17.44 -17.99 1.16
N ASP A 159 -17.25 -17.38 -0.01
CA ASP A 159 -18.34 -16.79 -0.81
C ASP A 159 -18.84 -17.79 -1.86
N MET A 160 -19.91 -17.45 -2.59
CA MET A 160 -20.41 -18.34 -3.65
C MET A 160 -19.39 -18.44 -4.78
N ASN A 161 -19.26 -19.65 -5.33
CA ASN A 161 -18.37 -19.91 -6.46
C ASN A 161 -18.67 -19.00 -7.65
N ILE A 162 -17.64 -18.70 -8.43
CA ILE A 162 -17.76 -17.92 -9.66
C ILE A 162 -18.80 -18.56 -10.59
N ASN A 163 -19.73 -17.75 -11.07
CA ASN A 163 -20.84 -18.14 -11.92
C ASN A 163 -21.17 -17.04 -12.94
N GLY A 164 -21.93 -17.40 -13.98
CA GLY A 164 -22.08 -16.55 -15.16
C GLY A 164 -20.95 -16.79 -16.16
N GLY A 165 -21.00 -16.14 -17.33
CA GLY A 165 -19.97 -16.29 -18.37
C GLY A 165 -19.88 -17.70 -19.02
N GLY A 166 -20.83 -18.59 -18.76
CA GLY A 166 -20.81 -19.98 -19.25
C GLY A 166 -20.07 -20.91 -18.29
N THR A 167 -18.83 -21.25 -18.60
CA THR A 167 -17.92 -22.06 -17.76
C THR A 167 -16.69 -21.23 -17.41
N PRO A 168 -16.78 -20.34 -16.40
CA PRO A 168 -15.74 -19.38 -16.13
C PRO A 168 -14.46 -20.05 -15.61
N ALA A 169 -13.33 -19.55 -16.08
CA ALA A 169 -11.99 -19.83 -15.62
C ALA A 169 -11.28 -18.48 -15.39
N VAL A 170 -11.57 -17.85 -14.25
CA VAL A 170 -10.95 -16.57 -13.88
C VAL A 170 -9.48 -16.78 -13.52
N THR A 171 -8.60 -15.96 -14.10
CA THR A 171 -7.14 -16.09 -13.92
C THR A 171 -6.44 -14.80 -13.53
N GLY A 172 -7.16 -13.68 -13.42
CA GLY A 172 -6.67 -12.43 -12.86
C GLY A 172 -7.84 -11.64 -12.30
N VAL A 173 -7.65 -11.00 -11.14
CA VAL A 173 -8.65 -10.14 -10.53
C VAL A 173 -8.01 -8.83 -10.08
N ALA A 174 -8.75 -7.73 -10.13
CA ALA A 174 -8.29 -6.45 -9.58
C ALA A 174 -9.44 -5.56 -9.10
N TYR A 175 -9.25 -4.90 -7.96
CA TYR A 175 -10.18 -3.88 -7.46
C TYR A 175 -9.83 -2.49 -7.97
N THR A 176 -10.86 -1.67 -8.15
CA THR A 176 -10.70 -0.22 -8.34
C THR A 176 -10.53 0.50 -7.00
N ASN A 177 -9.99 1.72 -7.06
CA ASN A 177 -9.74 2.61 -5.92
C ASN A 177 -8.79 1.99 -4.89
N SER A 178 -7.71 1.33 -5.32
CA SER A 178 -6.69 0.67 -4.48
C SER A 178 -5.89 1.65 -3.61
N LYS A 179 -6.59 2.36 -2.73
CA LYS A 179 -6.07 3.31 -1.73
C LYS A 179 -6.85 3.16 -0.43
N SER A 180 -6.16 3.32 0.71
CA SER A 180 -6.82 3.28 2.01
C SER A 180 -7.86 4.42 2.14
N GLY A 181 -8.97 4.13 2.79
CA GLY A 181 -10.08 5.08 2.94
C GLY A 181 -11.00 5.20 1.72
N ALA A 182 -10.86 4.33 0.71
CA ALA A 182 -11.80 4.25 -0.40
C ALA A 182 -13.24 4.02 0.11
N SER A 183 -14.19 4.79 -0.43
CA SER A 183 -15.62 4.68 -0.08
C SER A 183 -16.38 3.68 -0.95
N SER A 184 -15.80 3.28 -2.08
CA SER A 184 -16.39 2.34 -3.02
C SER A 184 -15.29 1.58 -3.76
N THR A 185 -15.64 0.42 -4.30
CA THR A 185 -14.78 -0.38 -5.15
C THR A 185 -15.62 -1.24 -6.09
N VAL A 186 -15.01 -1.66 -7.19
CA VAL A 186 -15.53 -2.59 -8.20
C VAL A 186 -14.46 -3.63 -8.44
N LEU A 187 -14.83 -4.90 -8.37
CA LEU A 187 -13.96 -6.03 -8.68
C LEU A 187 -14.11 -6.41 -10.15
N TYR A 188 -12.99 -6.49 -10.85
CA TYR A 188 -12.92 -6.96 -12.22
C TYR A 188 -12.22 -8.32 -12.29
N ASP A 189 -12.72 -9.17 -13.19
CA ASP A 189 -12.25 -10.53 -13.40
C ASP A 189 -11.84 -10.72 -14.86
N ILE A 190 -10.68 -11.33 -15.08
CA ILE A 190 -10.19 -11.74 -16.39
C ILE A 190 -10.48 -13.24 -16.57
N ASP A 191 -11.33 -13.56 -17.53
CA ASP A 191 -11.70 -14.93 -17.85
C ASP A 191 -10.89 -15.47 -19.04
N MET A 192 -10.09 -16.51 -18.82
CA MET A 192 -9.23 -17.06 -19.87
C MET A 192 -10.00 -17.84 -20.94
N THR A 193 -11.17 -18.41 -20.59
CA THR A 193 -11.94 -19.27 -21.50
C THR A 193 -12.64 -18.44 -22.58
N SER A 194 -13.23 -17.32 -22.20
CA SER A 194 -13.94 -16.42 -23.10
C SER A 194 -13.07 -15.29 -23.65
N GLY A 195 -11.92 -14.99 -23.04
CA GLY A 195 -11.06 -13.87 -23.44
C GLY A 195 -11.76 -12.52 -23.22
N LYS A 196 -12.43 -12.37 -22.08
CA LYS A 196 -13.25 -11.20 -21.73
C LYS A 196 -12.92 -10.67 -20.34
N LEU A 197 -13.21 -9.38 -20.18
CA LEU A 197 -13.29 -8.71 -18.89
C LEU A 197 -14.72 -8.82 -18.35
N PHE A 198 -14.84 -9.11 -17.06
CA PHE A 198 -16.09 -9.12 -16.31
C PHE A 198 -15.99 -8.21 -15.09
N LYS A 199 -17.14 -7.75 -14.60
CA LYS A 199 -17.30 -7.30 -13.22
C LYS A 199 -17.84 -8.46 -12.39
N GLN A 200 -17.31 -8.63 -11.19
CA GLN A 200 -17.91 -9.54 -10.21
C GLN A 200 -18.95 -8.78 -9.38
N ASP A 201 -20.22 -8.85 -9.77
CA ASP A 201 -21.29 -8.03 -9.20
C ASP A 201 -22.58 -8.84 -8.93
N PRO A 202 -22.97 -9.04 -7.65
CA PRO A 202 -22.22 -8.69 -6.45
C PRO A 202 -21.05 -9.67 -6.22
N PRO A 203 -19.90 -9.23 -5.67
CA PRO A 203 -18.68 -10.03 -5.61
C PRO A 203 -18.82 -11.27 -4.71
N ASN A 204 -19.57 -11.15 -3.61
CA ASN A 204 -19.80 -12.29 -2.71
C ASN A 204 -20.75 -13.35 -3.30
N ASN A 205 -21.46 -13.02 -4.38
CA ASN A 205 -22.27 -13.98 -5.12
C ASN A 205 -21.48 -14.70 -6.21
N GLY A 206 -20.24 -14.29 -6.48
CA GLY A 206 -19.45 -14.86 -7.58
C GLY A 206 -19.99 -14.52 -8.98
N THR A 207 -20.98 -13.63 -9.10
CA THR A 207 -21.71 -13.41 -10.36
C THR A 207 -20.90 -12.53 -11.31
N LEU A 208 -20.57 -13.07 -12.48
CA LEU A 208 -19.87 -12.37 -13.54
C LEU A 208 -20.85 -11.61 -14.44
N VAL A 209 -20.64 -10.31 -14.57
CA VAL A 209 -21.34 -9.41 -15.49
C VAL A 209 -20.36 -8.97 -16.58
N GLU A 210 -20.67 -9.30 -17.84
CA GLU A 210 -19.77 -9.02 -18.96
C GLU A 210 -19.51 -7.52 -19.13
N VAL A 211 -18.25 -7.15 -19.32
CA VAL A 211 -17.84 -5.80 -19.72
C VAL A 211 -17.54 -5.78 -21.21
N GLY A 212 -16.69 -6.70 -21.68
CA GLY A 212 -16.38 -6.83 -23.11
C GLY A 212 -15.17 -7.70 -23.39
N SER A 213 -14.87 -7.89 -24.68
CA SER A 213 -13.74 -8.71 -25.12
C SER A 213 -12.41 -7.99 -24.95
N LEU A 214 -11.40 -8.75 -24.52
CA LEU A 214 -9.99 -8.31 -24.50
C LEU A 214 -9.47 -8.01 -25.92
N GLY A 215 -10.13 -8.54 -26.96
CA GLY A 215 -9.68 -8.45 -28.35
C GLY A 215 -8.54 -9.42 -28.68
N THR A 216 -8.19 -10.30 -27.75
CA THR A 216 -7.14 -11.32 -27.91
C THR A 216 -7.44 -12.55 -27.06
N THR A 217 -6.93 -13.70 -27.48
CA THR A 217 -6.96 -14.95 -26.71
C THR A 217 -5.60 -15.19 -26.08
N PHE A 218 -5.57 -15.82 -24.91
CA PHE A 218 -4.33 -16.13 -24.20
C PHE A 218 -4.45 -17.47 -23.48
N THR A 219 -3.32 -17.97 -22.96
CA THR A 219 -3.28 -19.17 -22.12
C THR A 219 -2.54 -18.86 -20.83
N GLY A 220 -2.84 -19.63 -19.78
CA GLY A 220 -2.23 -19.43 -18.47
C GLY A 220 -2.85 -18.26 -17.69
N GLN A 221 -2.06 -17.75 -16.74
CA GLN A 221 -2.50 -16.71 -15.82
C GLN A 221 -2.44 -15.33 -16.46
N ALA A 222 -3.44 -14.50 -16.18
CA ALA A 222 -3.44 -13.09 -16.54
C ALA A 222 -2.92 -12.27 -15.36
N ALA A 223 -1.82 -11.57 -15.56
CA ALA A 223 -1.30 -10.63 -14.58
C ALA A 223 -2.05 -9.32 -14.72
N PHE A 224 -2.85 -8.94 -13.73
CA PHE A 224 -3.80 -7.85 -13.85
C PHE A 224 -3.86 -7.01 -12.58
N ASP A 225 -3.70 -5.70 -12.71
CA ASP A 225 -3.89 -4.77 -11.59
C ASP A 225 -4.33 -3.38 -12.09
N ILE A 226 -4.96 -2.62 -11.20
CA ILE A 226 -5.53 -1.30 -11.42
C ILE A 226 -4.85 -0.30 -10.48
N LYS A 227 -4.32 0.78 -11.05
CA LYS A 227 -3.71 1.87 -10.30
C LYS A 227 -4.72 2.48 -9.30
N TYR A 228 -4.25 2.91 -8.14
CA TYR A 228 -5.06 3.44 -7.03
C TYR A 228 -6.11 4.54 -7.39
N ASP A 229 -5.89 5.31 -8.45
CA ASP A 229 -6.78 6.38 -8.95
C ASP A 229 -7.62 5.94 -10.17
N ASN A 230 -7.52 4.68 -10.56
CA ASN A 230 -8.09 4.06 -11.76
C ASN A 230 -7.60 4.66 -13.08
N GLY A 231 -6.55 5.49 -13.06
CA GLY A 231 -6.04 6.17 -14.26
C GLY A 231 -5.36 5.23 -15.26
N ALA A 232 -4.96 4.03 -14.81
CA ALA A 232 -4.42 2.99 -15.65
C ALA A 232 -4.76 1.61 -15.07
N ALA A 233 -5.01 0.65 -15.95
CA ALA A 233 -5.10 -0.76 -15.61
C ALA A 233 -4.11 -1.53 -16.50
N LEU A 234 -3.21 -2.27 -15.88
CA LEU A 234 -2.17 -3.02 -16.57
C LEU A 234 -2.57 -4.49 -16.66
N LEU A 235 -2.44 -5.06 -17.86
CA LEU A 235 -2.74 -6.46 -18.12
C LEU A 235 -1.60 -7.11 -18.90
N ALA A 236 -0.89 -8.06 -18.29
CA ALA A 236 0.06 -8.90 -19.01
C ALA A 236 -0.59 -10.24 -19.41
N LEU A 237 -0.57 -10.52 -20.71
CA LEU A 237 -1.01 -11.78 -21.30
C LEU A 237 0.19 -12.39 -22.03
N ASN A 238 0.63 -13.56 -21.60
CA ASN A 238 1.89 -14.16 -22.04
C ASN A 238 3.08 -13.20 -21.78
N ASN A 239 3.79 -12.76 -22.82
CA ASN A 239 4.91 -11.82 -22.74
C ASN A 239 4.52 -10.38 -23.13
N ASN A 240 3.24 -10.08 -23.38
CA ASN A 240 2.82 -8.76 -23.81
C ASN A 240 2.14 -8.02 -22.67
N LEU A 241 2.55 -6.78 -22.44
CA LEU A 241 1.89 -5.86 -21.52
C LEU A 241 0.88 -5.01 -22.29
N HIS A 242 -0.28 -4.78 -21.68
CA HIS A 242 -1.37 -4.02 -22.26
C HIS A 242 -1.89 -2.96 -21.27
N LEU A 243 -2.41 -1.87 -21.81
CA LEU A 243 -3.40 -1.05 -21.11
C LEU A 243 -4.78 -1.68 -21.33
N LEU A 244 -5.50 -1.94 -20.24
CA LEU A 244 -6.86 -2.45 -20.27
C LEU A 244 -7.86 -1.31 -20.08
N ASP A 245 -8.80 -1.19 -21.01
CA ASP A 245 -9.96 -0.30 -20.83
C ASP A 245 -11.00 -0.99 -19.94
N LEU A 246 -11.20 -0.50 -18.72
CA LEU A 246 -12.15 -1.07 -17.75
C LEU A 246 -13.63 -0.86 -18.13
N SER A 247 -13.93 0.02 -19.10
CA SER A 247 -15.28 0.29 -19.57
C SER A 247 -15.68 -0.60 -20.74
N THR A 248 -14.73 -0.94 -21.62
CA THR A 248 -15.01 -1.74 -22.83
C THR A 248 -14.40 -3.14 -22.78
N GLY A 249 -13.50 -3.40 -21.84
CA GLY A 249 -12.68 -4.61 -21.77
C GLY A 249 -11.55 -4.69 -22.79
N LYS A 250 -11.29 -3.65 -23.60
CA LYS A 250 -10.31 -3.74 -24.70
C LYS A 250 -8.88 -3.68 -24.17
N ALA A 251 -8.04 -4.66 -24.53
CA ALA A 251 -6.61 -4.64 -24.23
C ALA A 251 -5.82 -4.00 -25.39
N THR A 252 -5.04 -2.96 -25.09
CA THR A 252 -4.17 -2.26 -26.04
C THR A 252 -2.71 -2.60 -25.73
N ASN A 253 -2.00 -3.27 -26.65
CA ASN A 253 -0.60 -3.66 -26.44
C ASN A 253 0.30 -2.41 -26.32
N ILE A 254 1.11 -2.36 -25.26
CA ILE A 254 2.05 -1.28 -24.96
C ILE A 254 3.52 -1.73 -24.91
N GLY A 255 3.78 -2.98 -25.29
CA GLY A 255 5.14 -3.53 -25.39
C GLY A 255 5.27 -4.95 -24.86
N MET A 256 6.43 -5.55 -25.13
CA MET A 256 6.79 -6.87 -24.63
C MET A 256 7.55 -6.77 -23.31
N LEU A 257 7.24 -7.65 -22.37
CA LEU A 257 8.03 -7.89 -21.17
C LEU A 257 9.34 -8.62 -21.50
N GLN A 258 10.36 -8.41 -20.67
CA GLN A 258 11.63 -9.14 -20.78
C GLN A 258 11.46 -10.66 -20.62
N GLN A 259 10.52 -11.07 -19.76
CA GLN A 259 10.15 -12.46 -19.48
C GLN A 259 8.68 -12.51 -19.08
N GLN A 260 8.04 -13.66 -19.27
CA GLN A 260 6.71 -13.93 -18.74
C GLN A 260 6.68 -13.73 -17.22
N ILE A 261 5.67 -12.99 -16.78
CA ILE A 261 5.22 -12.91 -15.39
C ILE A 261 3.89 -13.67 -15.26
N ILE A 262 3.63 -14.22 -14.09
CA ILE A 262 2.36 -14.89 -13.76
C ILE A 262 1.38 -13.95 -13.07
N ASP A 263 1.90 -12.90 -12.43
CA ASP A 263 1.07 -11.84 -11.85
C ASP A 263 1.82 -10.51 -11.78
N LEU A 264 1.11 -9.41 -11.57
CA LEU A 264 1.68 -8.07 -11.42
C LEU A 264 0.93 -7.28 -10.34
N ALA A 265 1.63 -6.33 -9.71
CA ALA A 265 1.07 -5.41 -8.73
C ALA A 265 1.65 -4.00 -8.91
N ILE A 266 0.80 -2.99 -8.81
CA ILE A 266 1.08 -1.57 -8.94
C ILE A 266 1.14 -0.98 -7.52
N PRO A 267 2.24 -0.30 -7.14
CA PRO A 267 2.34 0.32 -5.82
C PRO A 267 1.19 1.29 -5.52
N THR A 268 0.72 1.25 -4.27
CA THR A 268 -0.33 2.15 -3.77
C THR A 268 0.27 3.49 -3.30
N GLU A 269 -0.60 4.46 -3.02
CA GLU A 269 -0.13 5.73 -2.42
C GLU A 269 0.36 5.53 -0.98
N PRO A 270 1.36 6.31 -0.54
CA PRO A 270 1.72 6.37 0.88
C PRO A 270 0.50 6.61 1.76
N VAL A 271 0.41 5.86 2.85
CA VAL A 271 -0.68 5.96 3.82
C VAL A 271 -0.12 6.17 5.22
N ALA A 272 -0.82 6.99 5.99
CA ALA A 272 -0.60 7.20 7.40
C ALA A 272 -1.94 7.29 8.13
N TYR A 273 -1.87 7.09 9.44
CA TYR A 273 -2.97 7.03 10.35
C TYR A 273 -2.70 7.99 11.50
N ALA A 274 -3.75 8.61 12.03
CA ALA A 274 -3.68 9.38 13.26
C ALA A 274 -4.95 9.22 14.10
N VAL A 275 -4.90 9.60 15.36
CA VAL A 275 -6.09 9.71 16.21
C VAL A 275 -6.35 11.18 16.49
N ASP A 276 -7.54 11.67 16.11
CA ASP A 276 -7.96 13.04 16.39
C ASP A 276 -8.43 13.23 17.85
N ASN A 277 -8.62 14.47 18.27
CA ASN A 277 -9.12 14.77 19.62
C ASN A 277 -10.56 14.29 19.90
N SER A 278 -11.32 13.92 18.88
CA SER A 278 -12.65 13.31 19.01
C SER A 278 -12.58 11.78 19.07
N ASN A 279 -11.38 11.21 19.16
CA ASN A 279 -11.12 9.77 19.21
C ASN A 279 -11.53 9.02 17.92
N ASN A 280 -11.39 9.67 16.77
CA ASN A 280 -11.56 9.03 15.46
C ASN A 280 -10.20 8.68 14.84
N LEU A 281 -10.16 7.54 14.15
CA LEU A 281 -9.06 7.15 13.29
C LEU A 281 -9.11 7.97 12.00
N GLN A 282 -8.07 8.78 11.77
CA GLN A 282 -7.84 9.53 10.54
C GLN A 282 -6.96 8.70 9.61
N ILE A 283 -7.34 8.57 8.34
CA ILE A 283 -6.59 7.84 7.31
C ILE A 283 -6.25 8.81 6.18
N PHE A 284 -4.97 8.96 5.82
CA PHE A 284 -4.54 9.96 4.85
C PHE A 284 -3.19 9.64 4.19
N ASN A 285 -2.89 10.30 3.08
CA ASN A 285 -1.54 10.32 2.52
C ASN A 285 -0.68 11.38 3.23
N PRO A 286 0.45 11.03 3.86
CA PRO A 286 1.25 11.99 4.63
C PRO A 286 1.89 13.10 3.77
N ASN A 287 1.99 12.91 2.46
CA ASN A 287 2.51 13.93 1.54
C ASN A 287 1.41 14.86 0.97
N SER A 288 0.14 14.46 1.06
CA SER A 288 -1.01 15.26 0.63
C SER A 288 -2.25 14.88 1.46
N PRO A 289 -2.33 15.35 2.71
CA PRO A 289 -3.33 14.87 3.65
C PRO A 289 -4.73 15.40 3.34
N MET A 290 -5.64 14.46 3.06
CA MET A 290 -7.08 14.66 3.01
C MET A 290 -7.74 13.56 3.85
N PRO A 291 -7.81 13.71 5.18
CA PRO A 291 -8.14 12.59 6.05
C PRO A 291 -9.58 12.11 5.88
N VAL A 292 -9.72 10.80 5.74
CA VAL A 292 -10.99 10.09 5.94
C VAL A 292 -11.08 9.73 7.42
N SER A 293 -12.20 10.07 8.05
CA SER A 293 -12.44 9.83 9.48
C SER A 293 -13.29 8.57 9.69
N LYS A 294 -12.85 7.69 10.60
CA LYS A 294 -13.60 6.52 11.08
C LYS A 294 -13.71 6.57 12.60
N ALA A 295 -14.92 6.36 13.13
CA ALA A 295 -15.11 6.28 14.57
C ALA A 295 -14.37 5.07 15.14
N ILE A 296 -13.59 5.26 16.21
CA ILE A 296 -13.01 4.14 16.96
C ILE A 296 -14.10 3.60 17.89
N THR A 297 -14.45 2.33 17.73
CA THR A 297 -15.49 1.65 18.52
C THR A 297 -14.89 0.48 19.31
N GLY A 298 -15.62 -0.10 20.27
CA GLY A 298 -15.15 -1.29 21.01
C GLY A 298 -14.20 -1.02 22.20
N LEU A 299 -13.95 0.25 22.54
CA LEU A 299 -13.19 0.65 23.73
C LEU A 299 -14.02 0.48 25.02
N GLN A 300 -13.37 0.50 26.19
CA GLN A 300 -14.09 0.62 27.46
C GLN A 300 -14.86 1.95 27.54
N THR A 301 -15.91 1.99 28.35
CA THR A 301 -16.69 3.21 28.54
C THR A 301 -15.82 4.34 29.10
N GLY A 302 -15.81 5.50 28.43
CA GLY A 302 -15.02 6.67 28.82
C GLY A 302 -13.54 6.61 28.44
N GLU A 303 -13.10 5.56 27.74
CA GLU A 303 -11.72 5.42 27.28
C GLU A 303 -11.48 6.11 25.93
N SER A 304 -10.27 6.62 25.76
CA SER A 304 -9.76 7.21 24.52
C SER A 304 -8.41 6.59 24.15
N ILE A 305 -8.02 6.71 22.88
CA ILE A 305 -6.69 6.30 22.42
C ILE A 305 -5.67 7.41 22.67
N LEU A 306 -4.47 7.02 23.09
CA LEU A 306 -3.34 7.87 23.47
C LEU A 306 -2.09 7.68 22.59
N GLY A 307 -2.14 6.73 21.65
CA GLY A 307 -1.02 6.39 20.78
C GLY A 307 -1.39 5.21 19.89
N ILE A 308 -0.82 5.15 18.69
CA ILE A 308 -1.03 4.06 17.74
C ILE A 308 0.29 3.75 17.04
N ASP A 309 0.50 2.49 16.69
CA ASP A 309 1.62 2.09 15.82
C ASP A 309 1.37 0.71 15.19
N PHE A 310 1.96 0.47 14.03
CA PHE A 310 1.92 -0.80 13.32
C PHE A 310 2.94 -1.78 13.87
N ARG A 311 2.51 -3.02 14.12
CA ARG A 311 3.43 -4.11 14.41
C ARG A 311 4.11 -4.59 13.12
N PRO A 312 5.43 -4.45 12.95
CA PRO A 312 6.13 -4.87 11.72
C PRO A 312 5.96 -6.36 11.41
N LEU A 313 5.77 -7.19 12.44
CA LEU A 313 5.61 -8.64 12.30
C LEU A 313 4.28 -9.06 11.67
N ASN A 314 3.24 -8.25 11.59
CA ASN A 314 1.97 -8.68 10.98
C ASN A 314 1.12 -7.57 10.36
N GLY A 315 1.60 -6.32 10.36
CA GLY A 315 0.84 -5.19 9.78
C GLY A 315 -0.46 -4.88 10.53
N GLN A 316 -0.60 -5.35 11.78
CA GLN A 316 -1.71 -5.00 12.66
C GLN A 316 -1.42 -3.64 13.31
N LEU A 317 -2.39 -2.71 13.23
CA LEU A 317 -2.35 -1.47 13.99
C LEU A 317 -2.72 -1.74 15.45
N TYR A 318 -1.86 -1.34 16.37
CA TYR A 318 -2.12 -1.35 17.81
C TYR A 318 -2.40 0.05 18.32
N ALA A 319 -3.06 0.12 19.47
CA ALA A 319 -3.40 1.37 20.12
C ALA A 319 -3.28 1.30 21.64
N LEU A 320 -2.80 2.39 22.24
CA LEU A 320 -2.72 2.59 23.68
C LEU A 320 -4.02 3.23 24.18
N GLY A 321 -4.75 2.53 25.05
CA GLY A 321 -5.97 3.07 25.68
C GLY A 321 -5.68 3.83 26.97
N SER A 322 -6.44 4.89 27.23
CA SER A 322 -6.31 5.74 28.43
C SER A 322 -6.65 5.05 29.74
N SER A 323 -7.29 3.87 29.69
CA SER A 323 -7.50 3.02 30.87
C SER A 323 -6.34 2.05 31.14
N SER A 324 -5.15 2.32 30.56
CA SER A 324 -3.96 1.45 30.64
C SER A 324 -4.22 0.08 30.03
N ARG A 325 -4.69 0.05 28.79
CA ARG A 325 -4.96 -1.17 28.02
C ARG A 325 -4.32 -1.08 26.64
N LEU A 326 -4.02 -2.24 26.08
CA LEU A 326 -3.57 -2.36 24.71
C LEU A 326 -4.75 -2.82 23.85
N TYR A 327 -4.86 -2.27 22.65
CA TYR A 327 -5.88 -2.63 21.66
C TYR A 327 -5.24 -2.95 20.32
N THR A 328 -5.91 -3.77 19.51
CA THR A 328 -5.74 -3.80 18.06
C THR A 328 -6.88 -3.01 17.40
N ILE A 329 -6.61 -2.37 16.27
CA ILE A 329 -7.62 -1.63 15.49
C ILE A 329 -7.78 -2.30 14.12
N ASN A 330 -9.02 -2.61 13.75
CA ASN A 330 -9.34 -3.04 12.39
C ASN A 330 -9.38 -1.83 11.44
N LEU A 331 -8.49 -1.78 10.44
CA LEU A 331 -8.34 -0.63 9.53
C LEU A 331 -9.56 -0.41 8.61
N GLY A 332 -10.27 -1.50 8.27
CA GLY A 332 -11.50 -1.46 7.49
C GLY A 332 -12.68 -0.79 8.22
N THR A 333 -12.81 -1.00 9.53
CA THR A 333 -14.03 -0.62 10.29
C THR A 333 -13.81 0.39 11.41
N GLY A 334 -12.56 0.57 11.88
CA GLY A 334 -12.27 1.35 13.09
C GLY A 334 -12.58 0.61 14.41
N ALA A 335 -13.02 -0.65 14.36
CA ALA A 335 -13.31 -1.42 15.56
C ALA A 335 -12.02 -1.78 16.32
N ALA A 336 -11.97 -1.43 17.60
CA ALA A 336 -10.90 -1.78 18.52
C ALA A 336 -11.23 -3.09 19.26
N THR A 337 -10.22 -3.95 19.44
CA THR A 337 -10.31 -5.18 20.25
C THR A 337 -9.24 -5.16 21.32
N ALA A 338 -9.63 -5.33 22.59
CA ALA A 338 -8.67 -5.34 23.69
C ALA A 338 -7.71 -6.53 23.56
N VAL A 339 -6.43 -6.27 23.79
CA VAL A 339 -5.38 -7.27 23.91
C VAL A 339 -5.22 -7.57 25.40
N GLY A 340 -5.48 -8.82 25.79
CA GLY A 340 -5.57 -9.21 27.20
C GLY A 340 -6.92 -8.84 27.84
N THR A 341 -7.11 -9.22 29.10
CA THR A 341 -8.40 -9.09 29.80
C THR A 341 -8.42 -7.97 30.86
N SER A 342 -7.25 -7.53 31.32
CA SER A 342 -7.10 -6.59 32.43
C SER A 342 -6.26 -5.37 32.04
N PRO A 343 -6.38 -4.22 32.74
CA PRO A 343 -5.44 -3.13 32.60
C PRO A 343 -4.00 -3.56 32.95
N PHE A 344 -3.04 -2.77 32.53
CA PHE A 344 -1.63 -2.95 32.89
C PHE A 344 -1.45 -2.95 34.42
N ALA A 345 -0.55 -3.79 34.92
CA ALA A 345 -0.23 -3.83 36.35
C ALA A 345 0.40 -2.52 36.85
N THR A 346 1.24 -1.90 36.02
CA THR A 346 1.71 -0.53 36.22
C THR A 346 0.86 0.39 35.34
N LEU A 347 0.13 1.31 35.95
CA LEU A 347 -0.74 2.23 35.23
C LEU A 347 0.08 3.28 34.46
N LEU A 348 -0.51 3.79 33.38
CA LEU A 348 0.04 4.93 32.65
C LEU A 348 0.10 6.16 33.56
N ALA A 349 1.24 6.84 33.55
CA ALA A 349 1.47 8.08 34.27
C ALA A 349 1.78 9.20 33.28
N GLY A 350 1.01 10.29 33.36
CA GLY A 350 1.13 11.44 32.46
C GLY A 350 -0.10 11.65 31.57
N THR A 351 0.04 12.56 30.63
CA THR A 351 -1.02 13.01 29.72
C THR A 351 -0.68 12.83 28.25
N ASP A 352 0.61 12.71 27.93
CA ASP A 352 1.13 12.64 26.57
C ASP A 352 2.11 11.48 26.50
N PHE A 353 2.04 10.70 25.42
CA PHE A 353 2.69 9.39 25.33
C PHE A 353 3.31 9.16 23.96
N GLY A 354 4.58 8.75 23.94
CA GLY A 354 5.16 8.06 22.79
C GLY A 354 4.83 6.59 22.84
N PHE A 355 4.44 6.00 21.70
CA PHE A 355 4.01 4.61 21.57
C PHE A 355 4.54 4.05 20.25
N ASP A 356 5.43 3.06 20.28
CA ASP A 356 6.07 2.56 19.05
C ASP A 356 6.63 1.14 19.19
N PHE A 357 6.60 0.35 18.11
CA PHE A 357 7.11 -1.00 18.05
C PHE A 357 8.61 -1.03 17.84
N ASN A 358 9.31 -1.75 18.70
CA ASN A 358 10.68 -2.14 18.42
C ASN A 358 10.70 -3.31 17.41
N PRO A 359 11.17 -3.11 16.17
CA PRO A 359 11.13 -4.14 15.13
C PRO A 359 12.09 -5.31 15.38
N THR A 360 13.08 -5.14 16.27
CA THR A 360 14.11 -6.17 16.53
C THR A 360 13.70 -7.17 17.61
N VAL A 361 12.90 -6.75 18.59
CA VAL A 361 12.49 -7.60 19.73
C VAL A 361 10.98 -7.81 19.83
N ASP A 362 10.20 -7.22 18.92
CA ASP A 362 8.74 -7.38 18.85
C ASP A 362 8.06 -7.06 20.20
N LYS A 363 8.35 -5.86 20.68
CA LYS A 363 7.80 -5.26 21.90
C LYS A 363 7.46 -3.81 21.63
N ILE A 364 6.50 -3.29 22.38
CA ILE A 364 6.06 -1.91 22.24
C ILE A 364 6.73 -1.07 23.31
N ARG A 365 7.35 0.04 22.92
CA ARG A 365 7.85 1.07 23.83
C ARG A 365 6.71 2.03 24.13
N VAL A 366 6.52 2.32 25.42
CA VAL A 366 5.65 3.41 25.88
C VAL A 366 6.47 4.36 26.74
N VAL A 367 6.50 5.63 26.37
CA VAL A 367 7.16 6.69 27.14
C VAL A 367 6.18 7.82 27.39
N SER A 368 6.36 8.62 28.45
CA SER A 368 5.43 9.71 28.77
C SER A 368 6.10 11.02 29.18
N ASN A 369 5.30 12.07 29.25
CA ASN A 369 5.70 13.40 29.70
C ASN A 369 6.06 13.48 31.19
N THR A 370 5.84 12.41 31.96
CA THR A 370 6.34 12.28 33.34
C THR A 370 7.64 11.49 33.44
N GLY A 371 8.23 11.13 32.30
CA GLY A 371 9.43 10.31 32.21
C GLY A 371 9.20 8.81 32.37
N GLN A 372 7.93 8.34 32.36
CA GLN A 372 7.63 6.91 32.42
C GLN A 372 8.23 6.20 31.20
N ASN A 373 8.69 4.96 31.37
CA ASN A 373 9.30 4.16 30.32
C ASN A 373 8.93 2.67 30.50
N LEU A 374 8.05 2.16 29.65
CA LEU A 374 7.52 0.80 29.73
C LEU A 374 7.81 0.02 28.45
N ARG A 375 7.90 -1.30 28.58
CA ARG A 375 7.81 -2.25 27.46
C ARG A 375 6.57 -3.09 27.60
N LEU A 376 5.72 -3.10 26.58
CA LEU A 376 4.52 -3.94 26.50
C LEU A 376 4.75 -5.16 25.61
N ASP A 377 4.03 -6.22 25.92
CA ASP A 377 3.95 -7.42 25.08
C ASP A 377 2.70 -7.36 24.17
N PRO A 378 2.87 -7.37 22.83
CA PRO A 378 1.74 -7.28 21.90
C PRO A 378 0.86 -8.52 21.87
N VAL A 379 1.31 -9.66 22.40
CA VAL A 379 0.56 -10.91 22.42
C VAL A 379 -0.30 -11.00 23.68
N THR A 380 0.25 -10.65 24.85
CA THR A 380 -0.48 -10.75 26.12
C THR A 380 -1.24 -9.48 26.50
N GLY A 381 -0.86 -8.33 25.93
CA GLY A 381 -1.40 -7.02 26.31
C GLY A 381 -0.91 -6.51 27.66
N GLY A 382 0.10 -7.17 28.26
CA GLY A 382 0.69 -6.81 29.54
C GLY A 382 2.01 -6.06 29.44
N ILE A 383 2.54 -5.66 30.59
CA ILE A 383 3.89 -5.08 30.72
C ILE A 383 4.91 -6.21 30.78
N THR A 384 5.90 -6.18 29.90
CA THR A 384 7.10 -7.02 29.98
C THR A 384 8.11 -6.45 30.96
N ALA A 385 8.29 -5.12 30.99
CA ALA A 385 9.20 -4.44 31.91
C ALA A 385 8.78 -2.99 32.16
N ALA A 386 8.97 -2.53 33.40
CA ALA A 386 9.09 -1.11 33.71
C ALA A 386 10.58 -0.76 33.73
N ASP A 387 11.01 0.04 32.75
CA ASP A 387 12.42 0.38 32.53
C ASP A 387 12.81 1.64 33.31
N GLY A 388 14.09 2.02 33.23
CA GLY A 388 14.59 3.25 33.86
C GLY A 388 13.84 4.49 33.37
N MET A 389 13.49 5.38 34.30
CA MET A 389 12.86 6.67 34.01
C MET A 389 13.71 7.47 33.01
N LEU A 390 13.04 8.25 32.16
CA LEU A 390 13.73 9.09 31.19
C LEU A 390 14.66 10.11 31.88
N ASN A 391 15.89 10.24 31.39
CA ASN A 391 16.94 11.06 31.99
C ASN A 391 17.90 11.59 30.90
N PRO A 392 18.64 12.68 31.14
CA PRO A 392 18.72 13.48 32.38
C PRO A 392 17.50 14.37 32.62
N GLY A 393 17.34 14.83 33.86
CA GLY A 393 16.29 15.78 34.24
C GLY A 393 14.89 15.18 34.24
N THR A 394 13.91 15.98 33.81
CA THR A 394 12.48 15.63 33.75
C THR A 394 11.94 15.92 32.34
N PRO A 395 12.33 15.12 31.33
CA PRO A 395 11.94 15.37 29.95
C PRO A 395 10.44 15.20 29.74
N MET A 396 9.86 16.02 28.88
CA MET A 396 8.43 15.98 28.54
C MET A 396 8.24 15.31 27.18
N ILE A 397 8.39 13.99 27.15
CA ILE A 397 8.28 13.20 25.92
C ILE A 397 6.82 12.89 25.59
N GLY A 398 6.38 13.23 24.38
CA GLY A 398 5.04 12.93 23.87
C GLY A 398 5.01 12.07 22.60
N ALA A 399 6.18 11.71 22.07
CA ALA A 399 6.31 11.02 20.79
C ALA A 399 7.55 10.13 20.80
N ALA A 400 7.47 8.96 20.15
CA ALA A 400 8.55 7.99 20.02
C ALA A 400 8.45 7.31 18.66
N ALA A 401 9.59 7.00 18.03
CA ALA A 401 9.64 6.21 16.79
C ALA A 401 10.94 5.41 16.68
N TYR A 402 10.83 4.14 16.31
CA TYR A 402 11.94 3.28 15.93
C TYR A 402 12.24 3.38 14.43
N THR A 403 13.51 3.21 14.05
CA THR A 403 13.91 3.04 12.65
C THR A 403 13.80 1.58 12.20
N ASN A 404 13.79 1.32 10.89
CA ASN A 404 13.81 -0.04 10.31
C ASN A 404 12.56 -0.85 10.70
N ASN A 405 11.37 -0.24 10.56
CA ASN A 405 10.08 -0.82 10.96
C ASN A 405 9.61 -1.95 10.02
N PHE A 406 10.46 -2.95 9.78
CA PHE A 406 10.15 -4.16 9.02
C PHE A 406 10.44 -5.41 9.84
N ALA A 407 9.69 -6.47 9.58
CA ALA A 407 9.93 -7.76 10.22
C ALA A 407 11.31 -8.33 9.88
N GLY A 408 12.04 -8.77 10.90
CA GLY A 408 13.39 -9.32 10.74
C GLY A 408 14.49 -8.26 10.74
N ALA A 409 14.19 -7.00 11.09
CA ALA A 409 15.20 -5.98 11.30
C ALA A 409 16.26 -6.46 12.31
N THR A 410 17.53 -6.30 11.96
CA THR A 410 18.68 -6.70 12.80
C THR A 410 19.23 -5.55 13.64
N SER A 411 18.79 -4.32 13.37
CA SER A 411 19.16 -3.12 14.11
C SER A 411 18.01 -2.13 14.10
N THR A 412 17.94 -1.29 15.12
CA THR A 412 16.98 -0.19 15.21
C THR A 412 17.53 0.92 16.12
N THR A 413 17.09 2.14 15.89
CA THR A 413 17.37 3.31 16.74
C THR A 413 16.06 3.89 17.22
N LEU A 414 15.94 4.13 18.53
CA LEU A 414 14.80 4.81 19.13
C LEU A 414 15.04 6.31 19.17
N PHE A 415 14.13 7.06 18.55
CA PHE A 415 14.04 8.51 18.67
C PHE A 415 12.81 8.89 19.47
N VAL A 416 12.93 9.98 20.24
CA VAL A 416 11.82 10.58 20.99
C VAL A 416 11.86 12.09 20.84
N ILE A 417 10.70 12.73 20.99
CA ILE A 417 10.57 14.18 20.89
C ILE A 417 10.13 14.76 22.23
N ASP A 418 10.92 15.73 22.73
CA ASP A 418 10.58 16.54 23.89
C ASP A 418 9.90 17.83 23.41
N HIS A 419 8.61 17.96 23.72
CA HIS A 419 7.80 19.10 23.28
C HIS A 419 7.94 20.34 24.18
N ASN A 420 8.72 20.26 25.27
CA ASN A 420 9.04 21.42 26.11
C ASN A 420 10.27 22.16 25.59
N THR A 421 11.25 21.39 25.11
CA THR A 421 12.54 21.90 24.63
C THR A 421 12.63 21.97 23.12
N ASP A 422 11.61 21.49 22.40
CA ASP A 422 11.54 21.43 20.94
C ASP A 422 12.75 20.73 20.33
N LYS A 423 13.05 19.53 20.85
CA LYS A 423 14.23 18.77 20.48
C LYS A 423 13.92 17.31 20.18
N LEU A 424 14.66 16.79 19.21
CA LEU A 424 14.77 15.36 18.94
C LEU A 424 15.89 14.79 19.81
N TYR A 425 15.60 13.66 20.45
CA TYR A 425 16.57 12.88 21.23
C TYR A 425 16.62 11.45 20.71
N GLN A 426 17.81 10.86 20.75
CA GLN A 426 17.95 9.41 20.70
C GLN A 426 17.87 8.85 22.13
N GLN A 427 17.01 7.87 22.36
CA GLN A 427 16.96 7.18 23.65
C GLN A 427 17.96 6.01 23.62
N ASN A 428 19.13 6.20 24.23
CA ASN A 428 20.23 5.24 24.16
C ASN A 428 21.05 5.18 25.47
N PRO A 429 21.08 4.04 26.17
CA PRO A 429 20.28 2.82 25.93
C PRO A 429 18.79 3.01 26.23
N PRO A 430 17.86 2.43 25.43
CA PRO A 430 16.41 2.57 25.66
C PRO A 430 15.96 2.18 27.07
N ASN A 431 16.47 1.06 27.58
CA ASN A 431 16.03 0.52 28.88
C ASN A 431 16.57 1.31 30.08
N ASN A 432 17.60 2.15 29.87
CA ASN A 432 18.10 3.06 30.90
C ASN A 432 17.32 4.39 30.93
N GLY A 433 16.49 4.66 29.93
CA GLY A 433 15.81 5.96 29.78
C GLY A 433 16.71 7.11 29.34
N THR A 434 17.99 6.85 29.06
CA THR A 434 18.97 7.90 28.77
C THR A 434 18.70 8.55 27.41
N LEU A 435 18.55 9.87 27.41
CA LEU A 435 18.32 10.72 26.25
C LEU A 435 19.63 11.38 25.84
N VAL A 436 20.00 11.18 24.58
CA VAL A 436 21.13 11.84 23.92
C VAL A 436 20.56 12.81 22.90
N GLU A 437 20.86 14.10 23.05
CA GLU A 437 20.34 15.15 22.17
C GLU A 437 20.82 14.92 20.72
N THR A 438 19.88 14.93 19.78
CA THR A 438 20.16 14.93 18.35
C THR A 438 20.18 16.36 17.81
N GLY A 439 19.21 17.18 18.19
CA GLY A 439 19.18 18.60 17.88
C GLY A 439 17.79 19.21 17.93
N SER A 440 17.71 20.51 17.67
CA SER A 440 16.46 21.28 17.73
C SER A 440 15.57 21.02 16.50
N LEU A 441 14.25 20.97 16.73
CA LEU A 441 13.24 20.93 15.68
C LEU A 441 13.20 22.24 14.87
N GLY A 442 13.58 23.37 15.47
CA GLY A 442 13.46 24.71 14.84
C GLY A 442 12.02 25.26 14.78
N ILE A 443 11.07 24.57 15.41
CA ILE A 443 9.66 24.94 15.53
C ILE A 443 9.22 24.71 16.98
N ASN A 444 8.26 25.49 17.47
CA ASN A 444 7.71 25.34 18.82
C ASN A 444 6.41 24.53 18.78
N ILE A 445 6.48 23.27 19.15
CA ILE A 445 5.36 22.34 19.07
C ILE A 445 4.60 22.25 20.39
N THR A 446 3.30 22.00 20.32
CA THR A 446 2.51 21.63 21.51
C THR A 446 2.64 20.13 21.82
N SER A 447 2.09 19.70 22.96
CA SER A 447 2.03 18.28 23.33
C SER A 447 1.11 17.44 22.41
N ALA A 448 0.23 18.08 21.63
CA ALA A 448 -0.58 17.42 20.60
C ALA A 448 0.27 17.12 19.36
N ASN A 449 0.93 15.97 19.39
CA ASN A 449 1.80 15.51 18.33
C ASN A 449 1.77 13.98 18.16
N GLY A 450 2.42 13.51 17.09
CA GLY A 450 2.74 12.11 16.86
C GLY A 450 3.90 11.99 15.89
N PHE A 451 4.77 11.01 16.09
CA PHE A 451 6.02 10.86 15.35
C PHE A 451 6.18 9.40 14.95
N ASP A 452 6.52 9.17 13.68
CA ASP A 452 6.80 7.82 13.18
C ASP A 452 7.78 7.88 12.01
N ILE A 453 8.48 6.79 11.75
CA ILE A 453 9.48 6.62 10.71
C ILE A 453 9.02 5.52 9.76
N GLY A 454 8.87 5.87 8.49
CA GLY A 454 8.52 4.92 7.44
C GLY A 454 9.53 3.76 7.37
N SER A 455 9.02 2.54 7.21
CA SER A 455 9.82 1.32 7.16
C SER A 455 10.75 1.24 5.95
N MET A 456 10.23 1.55 4.76
CA MET A 456 10.97 1.38 3.51
C MET A 456 11.66 2.67 3.06
N SER A 457 11.01 3.83 3.22
CA SER A 457 11.63 5.13 2.93
C SER A 457 12.58 5.61 4.00
N GLN A 458 12.46 5.10 5.24
CA GLN A 458 13.17 5.61 6.41
C GLN A 458 12.93 7.12 6.65
N LYS A 459 11.86 7.67 6.06
CA LYS A 459 11.49 9.07 6.21
C LYS A 459 10.77 9.23 7.54
N ALA A 460 11.31 10.11 8.38
CA ALA A 460 10.72 10.45 9.67
C ALA A 460 9.67 11.55 9.49
N TYR A 461 8.46 11.30 9.96
CA TYR A 461 7.32 12.21 9.89
C TYR A 461 6.89 12.61 11.30
N LEU A 462 6.66 13.90 11.50
CA LEU A 462 6.06 14.47 12.70
C LEU A 462 4.74 15.14 12.31
N LEU A 463 3.64 14.69 12.91
CA LEU A 463 2.38 15.42 12.87
C LEU A 463 2.29 16.25 14.15
N ALA A 464 2.35 17.58 14.04
CA ALA A 464 2.43 18.46 15.21
C ALA A 464 1.65 19.76 15.02
N THR A 465 1.22 20.32 16.15
CA THR A 465 0.57 21.64 16.20
C THR A 465 1.55 22.71 16.64
N VAL A 466 1.67 23.78 15.84
CA VAL A 466 2.45 25.00 16.14
C VAL A 466 1.48 26.17 16.17
N GLY A 467 1.31 26.79 17.35
CA GLY A 467 0.25 27.76 17.59
C GLY A 467 -1.13 27.12 17.39
N THR A 468 -1.86 27.52 16.35
CA THR A 468 -3.19 26.97 16.01
C THR A 468 -3.18 26.08 14.77
N ALA A 469 -2.03 25.91 14.10
CA ALA A 469 -1.94 25.16 12.87
C ALA A 469 -1.33 23.78 13.12
N THR A 470 -2.02 22.72 12.70
CA THR A 470 -1.46 21.37 12.65
C THR A 470 -0.90 21.12 11.26
N LYS A 471 0.31 20.55 11.19
CA LYS A 471 1.00 20.25 9.92
C LYS A 471 1.70 18.91 10.02
N VAL A 472 1.88 18.27 8.86
CA VAL A 472 2.86 17.19 8.70
C VAL A 472 4.23 17.84 8.45
N TYR A 473 5.25 17.37 9.14
CA TYR A 473 6.64 17.75 8.99
C TYR A 473 7.47 16.51 8.64
N SER A 474 8.53 16.69 7.87
CA SER A 474 9.63 15.72 7.81
C SER A 474 10.70 16.10 8.82
N ILE A 475 11.23 15.13 9.55
CA ILE A 475 12.31 15.33 10.53
C ILE A 475 13.62 14.79 9.98
N ASN A 476 14.68 15.57 10.06
CA ASN A 476 16.03 15.07 9.81
C ASN A 476 16.55 14.38 11.08
N THR A 477 16.65 13.05 11.07
CA THR A 477 17.08 12.24 12.23
C THR A 477 18.57 12.38 12.57
N SER A 478 19.35 13.09 11.76
CA SER A 478 20.76 13.41 12.06
C SER A 478 20.94 14.77 12.74
N THR A 479 20.01 15.71 12.53
CA THR A 479 20.12 17.09 13.04
C THR A 479 18.97 17.54 13.92
N GLY A 480 17.87 16.79 13.95
CA GLY A 480 16.61 17.16 14.60
C GLY A 480 15.73 18.11 13.79
N ALA A 481 16.23 18.74 12.74
CA ALA A 481 15.52 19.82 12.06
C ALA A 481 14.18 19.36 11.43
N ALA A 482 13.10 20.11 11.70
CA ALA A 482 11.79 19.89 11.10
C ALA A 482 11.60 20.75 9.84
N THR A 483 11.03 20.15 8.79
CA THR A 483 10.63 20.85 7.56
C THR A 483 9.15 20.61 7.30
N ALA A 484 8.37 21.67 7.13
CA ALA A 484 6.94 21.56 6.87
C ALA A 484 6.70 20.88 5.51
N VAL A 485 5.77 19.92 5.49
CA VAL A 485 5.35 19.19 4.28
C VAL A 485 3.99 19.69 3.83
N SER A 486 2.99 19.67 4.72
CA SER A 486 1.60 19.98 4.38
C SER A 486 0.78 20.38 5.61
N ASP A 487 -0.32 21.11 5.38
CA ASP A 487 -1.32 21.40 6.42
C ASP A 487 -2.15 20.17 6.74
N PHE A 488 -2.52 20.00 8.00
CA PHE A 488 -3.41 18.93 8.46
C PHE A 488 -4.57 19.52 9.26
N PRO A 489 -5.82 19.09 9.04
CA PRO A 489 -6.98 19.82 9.55
C PRO A 489 -7.24 19.62 11.06
N ASN A 490 -6.71 18.55 11.67
CA ASN A 490 -7.08 18.13 13.02
C ASN A 490 -5.85 18.00 13.93
N ALA A 491 -5.91 18.49 15.16
CA ALA A 491 -4.92 18.12 16.17
C ALA A 491 -5.03 16.63 16.54
N VAL A 492 -3.91 16.00 16.90
CA VAL A 492 -3.79 14.55 17.07
C VAL A 492 -3.12 14.14 18.39
N ARG A 493 -3.29 12.86 18.76
CA ARG A 493 -2.67 12.22 19.95
C ARG A 493 -1.95 10.90 19.64
N GLY A 494 -1.76 10.59 18.37
CA GLY A 494 -1.12 9.36 17.90
C GLY A 494 -1.00 9.40 16.39
N PHE A 495 0.06 8.80 15.86
CA PHE A 495 0.40 8.85 14.44
C PHE A 495 1.23 7.63 14.07
N ALA A 496 0.91 7.00 12.94
CA ALA A 496 1.62 5.85 12.41
C ALA A 496 1.61 5.85 10.87
N VAL A 497 2.68 5.43 10.22
CA VAL A 497 2.88 5.33 8.79
C VAL A 497 2.73 3.87 8.37
N GLY A 498 2.10 3.62 7.22
CA GLY A 498 2.00 2.27 6.67
C GLY A 498 3.37 1.64 6.43
N LEU A 499 3.52 0.36 6.77
CA LEU A 499 4.79 -0.38 6.74
C LEU A 499 5.41 -0.56 5.34
N GLY A 500 4.69 -0.27 4.27
CA GLY A 500 5.20 -0.34 2.90
C GLY A 500 5.99 0.89 2.45
N PHE A 501 5.98 1.96 3.25
CA PHE A 501 6.48 3.28 2.85
C PHE A 501 7.65 3.75 3.67
#